data_AF-A0A6N6W5L7-F1
#
_entry.id   AF-A0A6N6W5L7-F1
#
_cell.length_a   1.000
_cell.length_b   1.000
_cell.length_c   1.000
_cell.angle_alpha   90.00
_cell.angle_beta   90.00
_cell.angle_gamma   90.00
#
_symmetry.space_group_name_H-M   'P 1'
#
loop_
_entity.id
_entity.type
_entity.pdbx_description
1 polymer ?
#
loop_
_entity_poly.entity_id
_entity_poly.type
_entity_poly.pdbx_seq_one_letter_code
_entity_poly.pdbx_strand_id
1 'polypeptide(L)'
;PLAHDERLFRFEFPERPGALMKFLSSMAPNWNISLFHYRNQGADYSSILVGIQVPVSENSEFDRFITTLGYPCWEETQNPVYRLFLA
;
A
#
# COMPACT_ATOMS: atom_id res chain seq x y z
N PRO A 1 6.38 -16.78 -4.13
CA PRO A 1 5.65 -15.75 -3.35
C PRO A 1 4.98 -16.36 -2.12
N LEU A 2 5.35 -15.93 -0.92
CA LEU A 2 4.72 -16.39 0.33
C LEU A 2 3.34 -15.75 0.56
N ALA A 3 3.09 -14.58 -0.05
CA ALA A 3 1.81 -13.89 -0.04
C ALA A 3 1.00 -14.22 -1.31
N HIS A 4 -0.20 -14.78 -1.13
CA HIS A 4 -1.19 -14.98 -2.18
C HIS A 4 -2.11 -13.76 -2.28
N ASP A 5 -2.65 -13.49 -3.46
CA ASP A 5 -3.55 -12.37 -3.76
C ASP A 5 -3.01 -11.01 -3.27
N GLU A 6 -1.68 -10.84 -3.37
CA GLU A 6 -1.02 -9.60 -2.99
C GLU A 6 -1.24 -8.53 -4.05
N ARG A 7 -1.66 -7.36 -3.59
CA ARG A 7 -1.65 -6.12 -4.36
C ARG A 7 -0.62 -5.16 -3.77
N LEU A 8 0.16 -4.55 -4.64
CA LEU A 8 1.27 -3.69 -4.27
C LEU A 8 0.92 -2.24 -4.59
N PHE A 9 1.07 -1.36 -3.61
CA PHE A 9 0.79 0.06 -3.75
C PHE A 9 1.95 0.90 -3.28
N ARG A 10 2.28 1.92 -4.08
CA ARG A 10 3.17 3.00 -3.69
C ARG A 10 2.33 4.21 -3.31
N PHE A 11 2.49 4.72 -2.11
CA PHE A 11 1.85 5.92 -1.60
C PHE A 11 2.86 7.04 -1.43
N GLU A 12 2.42 8.26 -1.65
CA GLU A 12 3.14 9.47 -1.26
C GLU A 12 2.39 10.16 -0.12
N PHE A 13 3.03 10.23 1.03
CA PHE A 13 2.50 10.93 2.19
C PHE A 13 3.19 12.29 2.33
N PRO A 14 2.43 13.38 2.55
CA PRO A 14 3.03 14.65 2.94
C PRO A 14 3.74 14.47 4.28
N GLU A 15 4.75 15.29 4.55
CA GLU A 15 5.51 15.29 5.82
C GLU A 15 4.66 15.86 6.99
N ARG A 16 3.51 15.23 7.25
CA ARG A 16 2.60 15.53 8.36
C ARG A 16 2.56 14.32 9.29
N PRO A 17 2.85 14.50 10.59
CA PRO A 17 2.74 13.43 11.57
C PRO A 17 1.35 12.79 11.54
N GLY A 18 1.30 11.45 11.51
CA GLY A 18 0.07 10.68 11.68
C GLY A 18 -0.68 10.27 10.40
N ALA A 19 -0.26 10.71 9.22
CA ALA A 19 -0.92 10.31 7.96
C ALA A 19 -0.87 8.79 7.72
N LEU A 20 0.28 8.17 8.01
CA LEU A 20 0.46 6.71 7.96
C LEU A 20 -0.41 5.99 9.01
N MET A 21 -0.46 6.49 10.24
CA MET A 21 -1.29 5.86 11.29
C MET A 21 -2.78 5.92 10.94
N LYS A 22 -3.23 7.01 10.31
CA LYS A 22 -4.59 7.14 9.80
C LYS A 22 -4.88 6.11 8.71
N PHE A 23 -3.95 5.90 7.78
CA PHE A 23 -4.04 4.86 6.76
C PHE A 23 -4.22 3.47 7.39
N LEU A 24 -3.30 3.08 8.28
CA LEU A 24 -3.35 1.77 8.95
C LEU A 24 -4.62 1.57 9.77
N SER A 25 -5.09 2.63 10.44
CA SER A 25 -6.30 2.56 11.27
C SER A 25 -7.61 2.53 10.46
N SER A 26 -7.56 2.91 9.19
CA SER A 26 -8.73 2.88 8.28
C SER A 26 -8.86 1.56 7.51
N MET A 27 -7.84 0.71 7.59
CA MET A 27 -7.75 -0.56 6.87
C MET A 27 -8.67 -1.62 7.50
N ALA A 28 -9.29 -2.47 6.68
CA ALA A 28 -10.11 -3.56 7.19
C ALA A 28 -9.24 -4.57 7.97
N PRO A 29 -9.68 -5.09 9.14
CA PRO A 29 -8.87 -5.96 10.00
C PRO A 29 -8.44 -7.29 9.36
N ASN A 30 -9.14 -7.71 8.31
CA ASN A 30 -8.92 -8.94 7.56
C ASN A 30 -7.92 -8.79 6.41
N TRP A 31 -7.50 -7.56 6.07
CA TRP A 31 -6.47 -7.34 5.05
C TRP A 31 -5.08 -7.44 5.70
N ASN A 32 -4.32 -8.45 5.30
CA ASN A 32 -2.98 -8.67 5.84
C ASN A 32 -1.96 -7.81 5.09
N ILE A 33 -1.08 -7.13 5.82
CA ILE A 33 0.06 -6.41 5.23
C ILE A 33 1.22 -7.40 5.08
N SER A 34 1.50 -7.80 3.84
CA SER A 34 2.60 -8.72 3.50
C SER A 34 3.92 -8.01 3.30
N LEU A 35 3.90 -6.73 2.93
CA LEU A 35 5.09 -5.91 2.72
C LEU A 35 4.86 -4.48 3.21
N PHE A 36 5.84 -3.93 3.92
CA PHE A 36 5.84 -2.54 4.35
C PHE A 36 7.25 -1.96 4.25
N HIS A 37 7.47 -1.10 3.27
CA HIS A 37 8.75 -0.42 3.05
C HIS A 37 8.56 1.09 3.10
N TYR A 38 9.15 1.73 4.10
CA TYR A 38 9.11 3.17 4.30
C TYR A 38 10.45 3.79 3.87
N ARG A 39 10.39 4.80 3.01
CA ARG A 39 11.56 5.58 2.62
C ARG A 39 11.35 7.05 2.93
N ASN A 40 12.11 7.56 3.91
CA ASN A 40 12.21 8.99 4.14
C ASN A 40 13.19 9.59 3.12
N GLN A 41 12.74 10.55 2.31
CA GLN A 41 13.56 11.19 1.29
C GLN A 41 14.07 12.58 1.71
N GLY A 42 13.78 13.07 2.92
CA GLY A 42 14.27 14.37 3.41
C GLY A 42 13.78 15.58 2.61
N ALA A 43 12.82 15.38 1.71
CA ALA A 43 12.03 16.39 1.03
C ALA A 43 10.60 16.36 1.60
N ASP A 44 9.74 17.31 1.21
CA ASP A 44 8.36 17.50 1.73
C ASP A 44 7.41 16.28 1.62
N TYR A 45 7.89 15.15 1.09
CA TYR A 45 7.16 13.91 0.85
C TYR A 45 7.95 12.67 1.26
N SER A 46 7.22 11.68 1.78
CA SER A 46 7.71 10.33 2.08
C SER A 46 7.01 9.31 1.17
N SER A 47 7.78 8.35 0.65
CA SER A 47 7.24 7.29 -0.19
C SER A 47 7.13 5.99 0.61
N ILE A 48 5.97 5.35 0.54
CA ILE A 48 5.71 4.07 1.18
C ILE A 48 5.33 3.05 0.12
N LEU A 49 6.00 1.90 0.11
CA LEU A 49 5.60 0.75 -0.68
C LEU A 49 4.95 -0.26 0.26
N VAL A 50 3.72 -0.65 -0.02
CA VAL A 50 2.90 -1.54 0.81
C VAL A 50 2.33 -2.66 -0.04
N GLY A 51 2.56 -3.89 0.40
CA GLY A 51 1.91 -5.10 -0.13
C GLY A 51 0.77 -5.51 0.80
N ILE A 52 -0.41 -5.71 0.23
CA ILE A 52 -1.62 -6.08 0.95
C ILE A 52 -2.22 -7.31 0.31
N GLN A 53 -2.51 -8.33 1.11
CA GLN A 53 -3.25 -9.49 0.66
C GLN A 53 -4.74 -9.18 0.67
N VAL A 54 -5.33 -9.10 -0.50
CA VAL A 54 -6.74 -8.76 -0.70
C VAL A 54 -7.42 -9.94 -1.38
N PRO A 55 -8.34 -10.66 -0.71
CA PRO A 55 -9.10 -11.72 -1.35
C PRO A 55 -9.79 -11.20 -2.61
N VAL A 56 -9.83 -12.01 -3.68
CA VAL A 56 -10.39 -11.60 -4.97
C VAL A 56 -11.84 -11.08 -4.84
N SER A 57 -12.62 -11.66 -3.92
CA SER A 57 -13.99 -11.23 -3.62
C SER A 57 -14.09 -9.81 -3.05
N GLU A 58 -13.03 -9.30 -2.43
CA GLU A 58 -12.98 -8.02 -1.74
C GLU A 58 -12.30 -6.92 -2.56
N ASN A 59 -11.80 -7.22 -3.77
CA ASN A 59 -11.13 -6.23 -4.63
C ASN A 59 -11.95 -4.95 -4.84
N SER A 60 -13.27 -5.07 -5.04
CA SER A 60 -14.14 -3.91 -5.24
C SER A 60 -14.31 -3.03 -4.00
N GLU A 61 -14.22 -3.62 -2.81
CA GLU A 61 -14.23 -2.89 -1.54
C GLU A 61 -12.87 -2.22 -1.31
N PHE A 62 -11.80 -2.94 -1.61
CA PHE A 62 -10.44 -2.42 -1.52
C PHE A 62 -10.20 -1.25 -2.48
N ASP A 63 -10.65 -1.33 -3.72
CA ASP A 63 -10.54 -0.22 -4.68
C ASP A 63 -11.27 1.03 -4.16
N ARG A 64 -12.45 0.86 -3.57
CA ARG A 64 -13.20 1.95 -2.93
C ARG A 64 -12.40 2.52 -1.76
N PHE A 65 -11.84 1.68 -0.90
CA PHE A 65 -10.98 2.11 0.20
C PHE A 65 -9.82 2.97 -0.30
N ILE A 66 -9.09 2.52 -1.33
CA ILE A 66 -7.98 3.28 -1.92
C ILE A 66 -8.45 4.65 -2.42
N THR A 67 -9.59 4.73 -3.12
CA THR A 67 -10.12 6.02 -3.59
C THR A 67 -10.52 6.96 -2.44
N THR A 68 -10.95 6.42 -1.29
CA THR A 68 -11.36 7.23 -0.13
C THR A 68 -10.20 7.77 0.70
N LEU A 69 -8.99 7.20 0.57
CA LEU A 69 -7.81 7.64 1.32
C LEU A 69 -7.37 9.06 0.97
N GLY A 70 -7.58 9.49 -0.28
CA GLY A 70 -7.25 10.83 -0.76
C GLY A 70 -5.74 11.13 -0.82
N TYR A 71 -4.89 10.11 -0.72
CA TYR A 71 -3.44 10.24 -0.92
C TYR A 71 -3.07 9.84 -2.35
N PRO A 72 -2.08 10.50 -2.98
CA PRO A 72 -1.50 10.02 -4.23
C PRO A 72 -0.98 8.60 -4.05
N CYS A 73 -1.44 7.69 -4.90
CA CYS A 73 -1.01 6.31 -4.89
C CYS A 73 -0.98 5.72 -6.30
N TRP A 74 -0.14 4.70 -6.46
CA TRP A 74 0.02 3.95 -7.70
C TRP A 74 -0.03 2.46 -7.39
N GLU A 75 -0.80 1.73 -8.18
CA GLU A 75 -0.78 0.27 -8.13
C GLU A 75 0.44 -0.23 -8.91
N GLU A 76 1.30 -0.97 -8.20
CA GLU A 76 2.56 -1.52 -8.69
C GLU A 76 2.51 -3.06 -8.76
N THR A 77 1.34 -3.66 -8.54
CA THR A 77 1.11 -5.13 -8.49
C THR A 77 1.68 -5.85 -9.72
N GLN A 78 1.60 -5.24 -10.90
CA GLN A 78 2.08 -5.83 -12.15
C GLN A 78 3.51 -5.41 -12.53
N ASN A 79 4.19 -4.63 -11.71
CA ASN A 79 5.54 -4.16 -12.00
C ASN A 79 6.54 -5.35 -11.99
N PRO A 80 7.23 -5.61 -13.11
CA PRO A 80 8.12 -6.76 -13.23
C PRO A 80 9.34 -6.66 -12.31
N VAL A 81 9.81 -5.44 -11.99
CA VAL A 81 10.98 -5.22 -11.12
C VAL A 81 10.65 -5.67 -9.69
N TYR A 82 9.48 -5.30 -9.17
CA TYR A 82 9.08 -5.73 -7.83
C TYR A 82 8.94 -7.25 -7.73
N ARG A 83 8.41 -7.92 -8.77
CA ARG A 83 8.36 -9.38 -8.83
C ARG A 83 9.75 -10.05 -8.85
N LEU A 84 10.76 -9.39 -9.42
CA LEU A 84 12.11 -9.93 -9.52
C LEU A 84 12.92 -9.79 -8.22
N PHE A 85 12.68 -8.73 -7.44
CA PHE A 85 13.55 -8.37 -6.31
C PHE A 85 12.91 -8.48 -4.92
N LEU A 86 11.58 -8.65 -4.82
CA LEU A 86 10.86 -8.79 -3.54
C LEU A 86 10.39 -10.22 -3.24
N ALA A 87 10.83 -11.21 -4.02
CA ALA A 87 10.34 -12.60 -3.98
C ALA A 87 10.66 -13.38 -2.70
#